data_AF-A0A2E3J3W3-F1
#
_entry.id   AF-A0A2E3J3W3-F1
#
_cell.length_a   1.000
_cell.length_b   1.000
_cell.length_c   1.000
_cell.angle_alpha   90.00
_cell.angle_beta   90.00
_cell.angle_gamma   90.00
#
_symmetry.space_group_name_H-M   'P 1'
#
loop_
_entity.id
_entity.type
_entity.pdbx_description
1 polymer ?
#
loop_
_entity_poly.entity_id
_entity_poly.type
_entity_poly.pdbx_seq_one_letter_code
_entity_poly.pdbx_strand_id
1 'polypeptide(L)'
;MYDIQCIAPTVASILAVPVSSGSEVGPVEKVTDSMQPPDRLALVVLDGLGSNVLEQVKDEMPVLMKLADLHHIEVRSVLPSLTYICLSTLPTGTFSVLTRYC
;
A
#
# COMPACT_ATOMS: atom_id res chain seq x y z
N MET A 1 -1.35 -13.15 3.51
CA MET A 1 -0.28 -12.18 3.22
C MET A 1 -0.86 -11.14 2.29
N TYR A 2 -0.71 -9.86 2.59
CA TYR A 2 -1.31 -8.78 1.81
C TYR A 2 -0.47 -8.45 0.59
N ASP A 3 -1.10 -7.86 -0.43
CA ASP A 3 -0.42 -7.25 -1.57
C ASP A 3 -0.84 -5.78 -1.70
N ILE A 4 -0.24 -5.06 -2.65
CA ILE A 4 -0.51 -3.63 -2.86
C ILE A 4 -1.96 -3.33 -3.27
N GLN A 5 -2.75 -4.32 -3.73
CA GLN A 5 -4.15 -4.10 -4.10
C GLN A 5 -5.00 -3.80 -2.85
N CYS A 6 -4.57 -4.24 -1.66
CA CYS A 6 -5.24 -3.96 -0.41
C CYS A 6 -5.15 -2.47 0.02
N ILE A 7 -4.29 -1.66 -0.60
CA ILE A 7 -4.07 -0.26 -0.18
C ILE A 7 -5.31 0.61 -0.41
N ALA A 8 -5.92 0.57 -1.60
CA ALA A 8 -7.13 1.34 -1.87
C ALA A 8 -8.31 1.00 -0.93
N PRO A 9 -8.68 -0.29 -0.73
CA PRO A 9 -9.67 -0.68 0.27
C PRO A 9 -9.32 -0.19 1.70
N THR A 10 -8.05 -0.25 2.09
CA THR A 10 -7.61 0.19 3.43
C THR A 10 -7.81 1.68 3.60
N VAL A 11 -7.37 2.49 2.62
CA VAL A 11 -7.54 3.94 2.62
C VAL A 11 -9.03 4.31 2.60
N ALA A 12 -9.83 3.64 1.76
CA ALA A 12 -11.27 3.86 1.66
C ALA A 12 -11.98 3.58 3.00
N SER A 13 -11.60 2.47 3.67
CA SER A 13 -12.14 2.10 4.98
C SER A 13 -11.78 3.11 6.07
N ILE A 14 -10.53 3.61 6.11
CA ILE A 14 -10.09 4.64 7.08
C ILE A 14 -10.86 5.95 6.88
N LEU A 15 -11.08 6.34 5.62
CA LEU A 15 -11.78 7.58 5.27
C LEU A 15 -13.31 7.44 5.28
N ALA A 16 -13.85 6.26 5.56
CA ALA A 16 -15.27 5.94 5.49
C ALA A 16 -15.91 6.30 4.13
N VAL A 17 -15.20 6.05 3.03
CA VAL A 17 -15.68 6.26 1.65
C VAL A 17 -15.81 4.91 0.91
N PRO A 18 -16.62 4.83 -0.16
CA PRO A 18 -16.68 3.62 -0.97
C PRO A 18 -15.33 3.30 -1.62
N VAL A 19 -14.97 2.02 -1.65
CA VAL A 19 -13.84 1.52 -2.45
C VAL A 19 -14.20 1.52 -3.94
N SER A 20 -13.19 1.52 -4.81
CA SER A 20 -13.40 1.36 -6.26
C SER A 20 -14.14 0.05 -6.55
N SER A 21 -15.07 0.07 -7.51
CA SER A 21 -15.87 -1.11 -7.89
C SER A 21 -15.05 -2.23 -8.51
N GLY A 22 -13.83 -1.94 -8.96
CA GLY A 22 -12.90 -2.90 -9.55
C GLY A 22 -11.94 -3.53 -8.53
N SER A 23 -12.04 -3.18 -7.25
CA SER A 23 -11.17 -3.78 -6.24
C SER A 23 -11.61 -5.20 -5.92
N GLU A 24 -10.67 -6.14 -6.02
CA GLU A 24 -10.93 -7.57 -5.83
C GLU A 24 -10.57 -8.07 -4.42
N VAL A 25 -9.91 -7.22 -3.62
CA VAL A 25 -9.39 -7.56 -2.30
C VAL A 25 -9.91 -6.63 -1.21
N GLY A 26 -9.93 -7.13 0.03
CA GLY A 26 -10.35 -6.37 1.20
C GLY A 26 -9.25 -5.47 1.81
N PRO A 27 -9.62 -4.61 2.79
CA PRO A 27 -8.67 -3.78 3.51
C PRO A 27 -7.73 -4.61 4.39
N VAL A 28 -6.61 -4.01 4.78
CA VAL A 28 -5.75 -4.55 5.82
C VAL A 28 -6.39 -4.25 7.18
N GLU A 29 -7.17 -5.19 7.70
CA GLU A 29 -7.92 -5.05 8.96
C GLU A 29 -7.04 -4.58 10.13
N LYS A 30 -5.80 -5.09 10.22
CA LYS A 30 -4.83 -4.66 11.24
C LYS A 30 -4.53 -3.15 11.23
N VAL A 31 -4.56 -2.53 10.05
CA VAL A 31 -4.36 -1.09 9.91
C VAL A 31 -5.66 -0.35 10.22
N THR A 32 -6.80 -0.81 9.69
CA THR A 32 -8.08 -0.13 9.93
C THR A 32 -8.48 -0.15 11.41
N ASP A 33 -8.19 -1.24 12.11
CA ASP A 33 -8.53 -1.41 13.53
C ASP A 33 -7.63 -0.60 14.47
N SER A 34 -6.41 -0.27 14.04
CA SER A 34 -5.46 0.51 14.82
C SER A 34 -5.59 2.02 14.60
N MET A 35 -6.29 2.44 13.54
CA MET A 35 -6.48 3.85 13.21
C MET A 35 -7.85 4.36 13.65
N GLN A 36 -7.86 5.41 14.46
CA GLN A 36 -9.08 6.21 14.65
C GLN A 36 -9.35 7.04 13.38
N PRO A 37 -10.62 7.42 13.10
CA PRO A 37 -10.96 8.25 11.95
C PRO A 37 -10.14 9.55 11.95
N PRO A 38 -9.26 9.77 10.96
CA PRO A 38 -8.40 10.94 10.96
C PRO A 38 -9.05 12.13 10.27
N ASP A 39 -8.74 13.36 10.71
CA ASP A 39 -9.10 14.58 9.97
C ASP A 39 -8.35 14.68 8.63
N ARG A 40 -7.16 14.07 8.55
CA ARG A 40 -6.28 14.07 7.37
C ARG A 40 -5.52 12.77 7.26
N LEU A 41 -5.46 12.22 6.05
CA LEU A 41 -4.69 11.02 5.73
C LEU A 41 -3.69 11.36 4.63
N ALA A 42 -2.44 10.94 4.80
CA ALA A 42 -1.39 11.02 3.79
C ALA A 42 -0.92 9.62 3.43
N LEU A 43 -0.90 9.30 2.13
CA LEU A 43 -0.27 8.10 1.60
C LEU A 43 1.04 8.52 0.92
N VAL A 44 2.17 8.08 1.47
CA VAL A 44 3.50 8.36 0.92
C VAL A 44 4.04 7.09 0.28
N VAL A 45 4.41 7.17 -1.01
CA VAL A 45 4.99 6.07 -1.75
C VAL A 45 6.48 6.35 -1.97
N LEU A 46 7.34 5.46 -1.49
CA LEU A 46 8.78 5.52 -1.67
C LEU A 46 9.15 4.52 -2.78
N ASP A 47 9.35 5.01 -4.00
CA ASP A 47 9.67 4.16 -5.15
C ASP A 47 11.02 3.46 -4.96
N GLY A 48 11.08 2.18 -5.32
CA GLY A 48 12.27 1.34 -5.16
C GLY A 48 12.64 0.94 -3.73
N LEU A 49 11.89 1.37 -2.70
CA LEU A 49 12.18 1.00 -1.31
C LEU A 49 11.55 -0.36 -0.93
N GLY A 50 12.15 -1.44 -1.41
CA GLY A 50 11.82 -2.81 -0.98
C GLY A 50 12.50 -3.21 0.34
N SER A 51 12.09 -4.33 0.95
CA SER A 51 12.62 -4.81 2.24
C SER A 51 14.15 -4.96 2.27
N ASN A 52 14.74 -5.47 1.19
CA ASN A 52 16.20 -5.60 1.09
C ASN A 52 16.92 -4.23 1.05
N VAL A 53 16.35 -3.24 0.37
CA VAL A 53 16.92 -1.88 0.34
C VAL A 53 16.77 -1.24 1.72
N LEU A 54 15.58 -1.34 2.32
CA LEU A 54 15.33 -0.81 3.65
C LEU A 54 16.32 -1.36 4.69
N GLU A 55 16.60 -2.67 4.67
CA GLU A 55 17.55 -3.29 5.60
C GLU A 55 18.98 -2.72 5.44
N GLN A 56 19.37 -2.32 4.22
CA GLN A 56 20.70 -1.75 3.95
C GLN A 56 20.82 -0.28 4.38
N VAL A 57 19.71 0.48 4.39
CA VAL A 57 19.73 1.93 4.62
C VAL A 57 18.99 2.38 5.88
N LYS A 58 18.43 1.47 6.67
CA LYS A 58 17.62 1.78 7.85
C LYS A 58 18.30 2.71 8.85
N ASP A 59 19.62 2.59 9.00
CA ASP A 59 20.41 3.43 9.92
C ASP A 59 20.49 4.89 9.46
N GLU A 60 20.27 5.15 8.17
CA GLU A 60 20.20 6.49 7.57
C GLU A 60 18.78 7.09 7.64
N MET A 61 17.77 6.30 8.02
CA MET A 61 16.36 6.69 8.00
C MET A 61 15.69 6.63 9.40
N PRO A 62 16.26 7.27 10.44
CA PRO A 62 15.82 7.10 11.83
C PRO A 62 14.37 7.52 12.08
N VAL A 63 13.85 8.49 11.33
CA VAL A 63 12.44 8.91 11.44
C VAL A 63 11.51 7.85 10.88
N LEU A 64 11.83 7.26 9.72
CA LEU A 64 11.03 6.20 9.12
C LEU A 64 11.04 4.94 10.01
N MET A 65 12.20 4.59 10.57
CA MET A 65 12.31 3.44 11.46
C MET A 65 11.50 3.61 12.75
N LYS A 66 11.48 4.82 13.34
CA LYS A 66 10.60 5.11 14.48
C LYS A 66 9.11 4.92 14.14
N LEU A 67 8.69 5.23 12.91
CA LEU A 67 7.32 4.98 12.46
C LEU A 67 7.06 3.48 12.28
N ALA A 68 8.01 2.76 11.67
CA ALA A 68 7.92 1.32 11.48
C ALA A 68 7.86 0.56 12.82
N ASP A 69 8.59 1.02 13.85
CA ASP A 69 8.58 0.42 15.19
C ASP A 69 7.20 0.54 15.89
N LEU A 70 6.41 1.57 15.55
CA LEU A 70 5.04 1.71 16.05
C LEU A 70 4.10 0.73 15.34
N HIS A 71 4.09 0.78 14.01
CA HIS A 71 3.25 -0.06 13.17
C HIS A 71 3.96 -0.37 11.84
N HIS A 72 4.24 -1.65 11.58
CA HIS A 72 4.83 -2.10 10.31
C HIS A 72 4.14 -3.37 9.81
N ILE A 73 3.84 -3.37 8.52
CA ILE A 73 3.36 -4.54 7.77
C ILE A 73 4.13 -4.64 6.46
N GLU A 74 4.45 -5.87 6.07
CA GLU A 74 4.99 -6.15 4.74
C GLU A 74 3.86 -6.49 3.76
N VAL A 75 3.86 -5.82 2.62
CA VAL A 75 2.94 -6.08 1.50
C VAL A 75 3.73 -6.55 0.29
N ARG A 76 3.20 -7.52 -0.45
CA ARG A 76 3.80 -7.93 -1.73
C ARG A 76 3.45 -6.94 -2.82
N SER A 77 4.42 -6.67 -3.69
CA SER A 77 4.12 -6.03 -4.98
C SER A 77 3.29 -6.96 -5.87
N VAL A 78 2.53 -6.38 -6.80
CA VAL A 78 1.96 -7.12 -7.93
C VAL A 78 3.06 -7.43 -8.95
N LEU A 79 2.86 -8.47 -9.77
CA LEU A 79 3.79 -8.85 -10.82
C LEU A 79 3.25 -8.53 -12.21
N PRO A 80 4.05 -7.93 -13.12
CA PRO A 80 5.44 -7.55 -12.91
C PRO A 80 5.55 -6.29 -12.03
N SER A 81 6.58 -6.23 -11.18
CA SER A 81 6.79 -5.15 -10.21
C SER A 81 7.39 -3.90 -10.86
N LEU A 82 6.70 -3.36 -11.86
CA LEU A 82 7.07 -2.14 -12.57
C LEU A 82 6.37 -0.94 -11.92
N THR A 83 7.07 0.19 -11.81
CA THR A 83 6.58 1.41 -11.12
C THR A 83 5.18 1.81 -11.60
N TYR A 84 4.93 1.85 -12.93
CA TYR A 84 3.63 2.26 -13.47
C TYR A 84 2.49 1.27 -13.13
N ILE A 85 2.79 -0.03 -13.03
CA ILE A 85 1.79 -1.04 -12.66
C ILE A 85 1.47 -0.90 -11.17
N CYS A 86 2.50 -0.76 -10.33
CA CYS A 86 2.31 -0.62 -8.89
C CYS A 86 1.56 0.68 -8.54
N LEU A 87 1.98 1.80 -9.11
CA LEU A 87 1.37 3.11 -8.86
C LEU A 87 -0.07 3.23 -9.37
N SER A 88 -0.42 2.54 -10.46
CA SER A 88 -1.81 2.51 -10.94
C SER A 88 -2.70 1.56 -10.12
N THR A 89 -2.11 0.50 -9.55
CA THR A 89 -2.79 -0.44 -8.67
C THR A 89 -3.11 0.17 -7.30
N LEU A 90 -2.19 0.97 -6.72
CA LEU A 90 -2.36 1.56 -5.38
C LEU A 90 -3.68 2.32 -5.16
N PRO A 91 -4.08 3.29 -6.01
CA PRO A 91 -5.31 4.08 -5.81
C PRO A 91 -6.58 3.34 -6.24
N THR A 92 -6.47 2.33 -7.10
CA THR A 92 -7.63 1.60 -7.64
C THR A 92 -7.93 0.34 -6.86
N GLY A 93 -6.91 -0.30 -6.28
CA GLY A 93 -7.00 -1.65 -5.76
C GLY A 93 -7.24 -2.70 -6.85
N THR A 94 -6.99 -2.34 -8.12
CA THR A 94 -7.21 -3.20 -9.28
C THR A 94 -5.89 -3.42 -10.00
N PHE A 95 -5.51 -4.68 -10.17
CA PHE A 95 -4.39 -5.03 -11.03
C PHE A 95 -4.78 -4.84 -12.51
N SER A 96 -4.30 -3.77 -13.12
CA SER A 96 -4.49 -3.50 -14.54
C SER A 96 -3.23 -3.86 -15.32
N VAL A 97 -3.15 -5.09 -15.83
CA VAL A 97 -2.35 -5.34 -17.02
C VAL A 97 -3.19 -4.91 -18.21
N LEU A 98 -2.60 -4.18 -19.14
CA LEU A 98 -3.13 -3.99 -20.48
C LEU A 98 -3.18 -5.35 -21.20
N THR A 99 -4.04 -6.28 -20.77
CA THR A 99 -4.41 -7.49 -21.51
C THR A 99 -5.42 -7.09 -22.58
N ARG A 100 -4.93 -6.32 -23.57
CA ARG A 100 -5.55 -6.17 -24.90
C ARG A 100 -4.52 -6.47 -26.00
N TYR A 101 -3.84 -7.60 -25.85
CA TYR A 101 -3.18 -8.29 -26.96
C TYR A 101 -3.59 -9.76 -26.93
N CYS A 102 -4.86 -10.02 -27.23
CA CYS A 102 -5.38 -11.23 -27.84
C CYS A 102 -6.45 -10.78 -28.83
#